data_AF-Q6EBB7-F1
#
_entry.id   AF-Q6EBB7-F1
#
_cell.length_a   1.000
_cell.length_b   1.000
_cell.length_c   1.000
_cell.angle_alpha   90.00
_cell.angle_beta   90.00
_cell.angle_gamma   90.00
#
_symmetry.space_group_name_H-M   'P 1'
#
loop_
_entity.id
_entity.type
_entity.pdbx_description
1 polymer ?
#
loop_
_entity_poly.entity_id
_entity_poly.type
_entity_poly.pdbx_seq_one_letter_code
_entity_poly.pdbx_strand_id
1 'polypeptide(L)'
;GFICEKYNCKKVLSKSNIIHNKQSYFVKSLLEDLIFTDYSLSTMKSYSKKLSFLIIILIISFGTYAISSYFISKNNKEFEKSQNTLRSLQLLLKDQDYQNLNIKQKADFLIELRNILNTYPELWQDNNIFQYLNLNLSYKGFKEAKQLYYKLNEDVLKNTLLKEMEYTLLTDTNKENLIKTLYMYRSLFKQKYFNKEILKIWINENWNTLSKYSISKDAFLEGVDELNQFNLKSFTEDENSIHTGKRKLESISRTQRIYILLNFLNSDKPKEKYLIKEDLGFAANSVFSNNSQITSIDKIYTKVGMMDFLNDLNQQVDT
;
A
#
# COMPACT_ATOMS: atom_id res chain seq x y z
N GLY A 1 9.28 44.23 -108.72
CA GLY A 1 8.37 44.01 -109.87
C GLY A 1 7.17 43.29 -109.33
N PHE A 2 6.01 43.95 -109.26
CA PHE A 2 5.04 44.14 -110.34
C PHE A 2 4.37 42.83 -110.81
N ILE A 3 3.08 42.77 -110.45
CA ILE A 3 1.93 42.33 -111.26
C ILE A 3 1.83 40.84 -111.60
N CYS A 4 0.79 40.22 -111.04
CA CYS A 4 -0.34 39.74 -111.84
C CYS A 4 -1.63 39.80 -111.01
N GLU A 5 -2.24 40.99 -110.98
CA GLU A 5 -3.69 41.15 -110.78
C GLU A 5 -4.44 40.65 -112.03
N LYS A 6 -5.76 40.49 -111.86
CA LYS A 6 -6.79 40.08 -112.83
C LYS A 6 -6.84 38.57 -113.05
N TYR A 7 -7.82 37.90 -112.45
CA TYR A 7 -9.04 37.46 -113.15
C TYR A 7 -10.04 36.85 -112.16
N ASN A 8 -11.21 37.49 -112.11
CA ASN A 8 -12.53 37.08 -111.61
C ASN A 8 -12.69 35.70 -110.93
N CYS A 9 -13.11 35.77 -109.67
CA CYS A 9 -13.85 34.74 -108.96
C CYS A 9 -14.96 34.10 -109.81
N LYS A 10 -14.89 32.78 -109.97
CA LYS A 10 -16.06 31.91 -110.05
C LYS A 10 -15.91 30.77 -109.06
N LYS A 11 -16.80 30.76 -108.06
CA LYS A 11 -17.09 29.62 -107.18
C LYS A 11 -17.35 28.39 -108.04
N VAL A 12 -16.61 27.30 -107.81
CA VAL A 12 -17.00 25.98 -108.27
C VAL A 12 -17.37 25.16 -107.04
N LEU A 13 -18.68 24.97 -106.85
CA LEU A 13 -19.20 23.85 -106.08
C LEU A 13 -18.74 22.57 -106.77
N SER A 14 -17.89 21.79 -106.12
CA SER A 14 -17.71 20.39 -106.48
C SER A 14 -17.85 19.51 -105.24
N LYS A 15 -18.70 18.50 -105.44
CA LYS A 15 -19.31 17.56 -104.50
C LYS A 15 -18.33 16.94 -103.50
N SER A 16 -18.78 16.79 -102.26
CA SER A 16 -18.17 15.91 -101.26
C SER A 16 -18.23 14.46 -101.75
N ASN A 17 -17.07 13.85 -102.00
CA ASN A 17 -16.97 12.40 -102.05
C ASN A 17 -16.59 11.90 -100.65
N ILE A 18 -17.51 11.15 -100.06
CA ILE A 18 -17.37 10.48 -98.78
C ILE A 18 -16.36 9.34 -98.98
N ILE A 19 -15.15 9.49 -98.44
CA ILE A 19 -14.24 8.37 -98.24
C ILE A 19 -14.47 7.88 -96.82
N HIS A 20 -15.22 6.78 -96.70
CA HIS A 20 -15.38 6.05 -95.45
C HIS A 20 -14.04 5.47 -95.02
N ASN A 21 -13.38 6.09 -94.04
CA ASN A 21 -12.15 5.54 -93.45
C ASN A 21 -12.51 4.64 -92.26
N LYS A 22 -12.60 3.32 -92.50
CA LYS A 22 -12.88 2.27 -91.50
C LYS A 22 -11.62 1.87 -90.68
N GLN A 23 -10.85 2.84 -90.19
CA GLN A 23 -9.74 2.59 -89.26
C GLN A 23 -9.72 3.65 -88.16
N SER A 24 -10.63 3.54 -87.19
CA SER A 24 -10.49 4.28 -85.92
C SER A 24 -11.43 3.80 -84.80
N TYR A 25 -12.39 2.91 -85.09
CA TYR A 25 -13.33 2.46 -84.05
C TYR A 25 -12.68 1.58 -82.99
N PHE A 26 -11.70 0.73 -83.35
CA PHE A 26 -11.01 -0.10 -82.37
C PHE A 26 -10.09 0.72 -81.47
N VAL A 27 -9.29 1.63 -82.06
CA VAL A 27 -8.36 2.48 -81.30
C VAL A 27 -9.12 3.46 -80.41
N LYS A 28 -10.22 4.05 -80.90
CA LYS A 28 -11.06 4.95 -80.11
C LYS A 28 -11.80 4.22 -78.99
N SER A 29 -12.39 3.06 -79.26
CA SER A 29 -13.08 2.24 -78.24
C SER A 29 -12.10 1.71 -77.19
N LEU A 30 -10.89 1.33 -77.58
CA LEU A 30 -9.89 0.78 -76.67
C LEU A 30 -9.24 1.88 -75.82
N LEU A 31 -9.03 3.09 -76.37
CA LEU A 31 -8.64 4.27 -75.59
C LEU A 31 -9.74 4.76 -74.67
N GLU A 32 -11.00 4.80 -75.11
CA GLU A 32 -12.13 5.13 -74.23
C GLU A 32 -12.23 4.12 -73.09
N ASP A 33 -12.19 2.80 -73.36
CA ASP A 33 -12.24 1.79 -72.30
C ASP A 33 -11.08 1.90 -71.31
N LEU A 34 -9.84 2.11 -71.77
CA LEU A 34 -8.66 2.27 -70.90
C LEU A 34 -8.70 3.57 -70.09
N ILE A 35 -9.08 4.69 -70.72
CA ILE A 35 -9.16 6.00 -70.06
C ILE A 35 -10.31 6.02 -69.05
N PHE A 36 -11.47 5.45 -69.36
CA PHE A 36 -12.60 5.39 -68.45
C PHE A 36 -12.40 4.39 -67.31
N THR A 37 -11.73 3.26 -67.55
CA THR A 37 -11.33 2.36 -66.45
C THR A 37 -10.29 3.00 -65.53
N ASP A 38 -9.23 3.63 -66.05
CA ASP A 38 -8.23 4.32 -65.21
C ASP A 38 -8.78 5.56 -64.48
N TYR A 39 -9.71 6.31 -65.10
CA TYR A 39 -10.38 7.42 -64.43
C TYR A 39 -11.28 6.93 -63.28
N SER A 40 -12.03 5.84 -63.48
CA SER A 40 -12.86 5.24 -62.43
C SER A 40 -12.01 4.61 -61.30
N LEU A 41 -10.89 3.96 -61.63
CA LEU A 41 -9.95 3.39 -60.65
C LEU A 41 -9.19 4.48 -59.86
N SER A 42 -8.75 5.55 -60.52
CA SER A 42 -8.07 6.67 -59.86
C SER A 42 -9.01 7.47 -58.95
N THR A 43 -10.25 7.69 -59.38
CA THR A 43 -11.30 8.28 -58.53
C THR A 43 -11.67 7.35 -57.37
N MET A 44 -11.90 6.05 -57.59
CA MET A 44 -12.14 5.07 -56.51
C MET A 44 -10.99 5.02 -55.49
N LYS A 45 -9.72 5.07 -55.93
CA LYS A 45 -8.54 5.11 -55.05
C LYS A 45 -8.45 6.41 -54.24
N SER A 46 -8.88 7.54 -54.81
CA SER A 46 -8.99 8.84 -54.12
C SER A 46 -10.12 8.84 -53.08
N TYR A 47 -11.30 8.30 -53.43
CA TYR A 47 -12.42 8.15 -52.50
C TYR A 47 -12.11 7.18 -51.37
N SER A 48 -11.46 6.04 -51.64
CA SER A 48 -11.02 5.08 -50.62
C SER A 48 -10.03 5.70 -49.63
N LYS A 49 -9.05 6.50 -50.11
CA LYS A 49 -8.14 7.24 -49.22
C LYS A 49 -8.89 8.27 -48.37
N LYS A 50 -9.81 9.04 -48.94
CA LYS A 50 -10.64 10.02 -48.20
C LYS A 50 -11.52 9.33 -47.14
N LEU A 51 -12.11 8.18 -47.48
CA LEU A 51 -12.89 7.36 -46.55
C LEU A 51 -12.01 6.82 -45.41
N SER A 52 -10.81 6.32 -45.72
CA SER A 52 -9.83 5.86 -44.73
C SER A 52 -9.41 7.00 -43.78
N PHE A 53 -9.19 8.22 -44.29
CA PHE A 53 -8.90 9.38 -43.44
C PHE A 53 -10.09 9.76 -42.55
N LEU A 54 -11.32 9.71 -43.07
CA LEU A 54 -12.53 9.94 -42.28
C LEU A 54 -12.68 8.91 -41.14
N ILE A 55 -12.41 7.63 -41.43
CA ILE A 55 -12.44 6.56 -40.43
C ILE A 55 -11.38 6.80 -39.35
N ILE A 56 -10.16 7.18 -39.73
CA ILE A 56 -9.09 7.51 -38.77
C ILE A 56 -9.49 8.71 -37.89
N ILE A 57 -10.05 9.77 -38.48
CA ILE A 57 -10.53 10.93 -37.73
C ILE A 57 -11.65 10.52 -36.76
N LEU A 58 -12.61 9.72 -37.20
CA LEU A 58 -13.69 9.21 -36.34
C LEU A 58 -13.15 8.35 -35.19
N ILE A 59 -12.17 7.48 -35.44
CA ILE A 59 -11.52 6.67 -34.40
C ILE A 59 -10.79 7.57 -33.40
N ILE A 60 -10.06 8.58 -33.86
CA ILE A 60 -9.36 9.54 -32.99
C ILE A 60 -10.37 10.35 -32.18
N SER A 61 -11.42 10.88 -32.80
CA SER A 61 -12.47 11.64 -32.11
C SER A 61 -13.22 10.81 -31.08
N PHE A 62 -13.60 9.57 -31.44
CA PHE A 62 -14.27 8.66 -30.53
C PHE A 62 -13.34 8.22 -29.38
N GLY A 63 -12.08 7.92 -29.69
CA GLY A 63 -11.06 7.60 -28.69
C GLY A 63 -10.82 8.77 -27.73
N THR A 64 -10.69 9.99 -28.26
CA THR A 64 -10.51 11.21 -27.46
C THR A 64 -11.73 11.48 -26.59
N TYR A 65 -12.94 11.30 -27.12
CA TYR A 65 -14.19 11.44 -26.37
C TYR A 65 -14.29 10.40 -25.24
N ALA A 66 -14.03 9.12 -25.54
CA ALA A 66 -14.08 8.05 -24.57
C ALA A 66 -13.05 8.25 -23.44
N ILE A 67 -11.82 8.62 -23.79
CA ILE A 67 -10.75 8.94 -22.83
C ILE A 67 -11.16 10.15 -21.98
N SER A 68 -11.61 11.24 -22.60
CA SER A 68 -12.01 12.46 -21.88
C SER A 68 -13.21 12.20 -20.96
N SER A 69 -14.22 11.46 -21.44
CA SER A 69 -15.40 11.08 -20.66
C SER A 69 -15.04 10.20 -19.47
N TYR A 70 -14.12 9.23 -19.67
CA TYR A 70 -13.57 8.42 -18.57
C TYR A 70 -12.86 9.29 -17.53
N PHE A 71 -11.98 10.21 -17.95
CA PHE A 71 -11.27 11.11 -17.04
C PHE A 71 -12.21 12.06 -16.30
N ILE A 72 -13.21 12.64 -16.97
CA ILE A 72 -14.22 13.50 -16.34
C ILE A 72 -15.06 12.70 -15.33
N SER A 73 -15.55 11.53 -15.72
CA SER A 73 -16.34 10.67 -14.83
C SER A 73 -15.53 10.26 -13.60
N LYS A 74 -14.27 9.88 -13.77
CA LYS A 74 -13.37 9.53 -12.67
C LYS A 74 -13.11 10.72 -11.76
N ASN A 75 -12.82 11.90 -12.33
CA ASN A 75 -12.61 13.13 -11.56
C ASN A 75 -13.85 13.51 -10.74
N ASN A 76 -15.05 13.40 -11.31
CA ASN A 76 -16.29 13.70 -10.60
C ASN A 76 -16.51 12.73 -9.43
N LYS A 77 -16.24 11.43 -9.62
CA LYS A 77 -16.31 10.43 -8.53
C LYS A 77 -15.30 10.73 -7.41
N GLU A 78 -14.07 11.08 -7.76
CA GLU A 78 -13.04 11.45 -6.78
C GLU A 78 -13.40 12.74 -6.04
N PHE A 79 -14.00 13.72 -6.73
CA PHE A 79 -14.50 14.95 -6.12
C PHE A 79 -15.63 14.68 -5.12
N GLU A 80 -16.62 13.87 -5.51
CA GLU A 80 -17.73 13.47 -4.63
C GLU A 80 -17.21 12.71 -3.40
N LYS A 81 -16.29 11.75 -3.61
CA LYS A 81 -15.62 11.01 -2.53
C LYS A 81 -14.89 11.95 -1.57
N SER A 82 -14.17 12.95 -2.10
CA SER A 82 -13.47 13.96 -1.30
C SER A 82 -14.43 14.81 -0.48
N GLN A 83 -15.53 15.27 -1.09
CA GLN A 83 -16.54 16.07 -0.39
C GLN A 83 -17.23 15.29 0.73
N ASN A 84 -17.57 14.02 0.47
CA ASN A 84 -18.16 13.14 1.48
C ASN A 84 -17.19 12.90 2.64
N THR A 85 -15.91 12.65 2.34
CA THR A 85 -14.87 12.46 3.37
C THR A 85 -14.67 13.74 4.20
N LEU A 86 -14.59 14.89 3.55
CA LEU A 86 -14.47 16.19 4.23
C LEU A 86 -15.67 16.46 5.14
N ARG A 87 -16.89 16.17 4.67
CA ARG A 87 -18.11 16.33 5.46
C ARG A 87 -18.11 15.40 6.67
N SER A 88 -17.71 14.15 6.52
CA SER A 88 -17.57 13.21 7.64
C SER A 88 -16.54 13.68 8.66
N LEU A 89 -15.39 14.19 8.21
CA LEU A 89 -14.39 14.79 9.10
C LEU A 89 -14.94 16.03 9.83
N GLN A 90 -15.63 16.92 9.12
CA GLN A 90 -16.26 18.09 9.72
C GLN A 90 -17.28 17.69 10.78
N LEU A 91 -18.12 16.69 10.51
CA LEU A 91 -19.10 16.18 11.46
C LEU A 91 -18.43 15.56 12.70
N LEU A 92 -17.36 14.79 12.50
CA LEU A 92 -16.59 14.18 13.59
C LEU A 92 -15.91 15.23 14.48
N LEU A 93 -15.39 16.31 13.88
CA LEU A 93 -14.68 17.38 14.59
C LEU A 93 -15.61 18.43 15.19
N LYS A 94 -16.87 18.49 14.75
CA LYS A 94 -17.84 19.50 15.19
C LYS A 94 -18.20 19.27 16.66
N ASP A 95 -18.12 20.34 17.45
CA ASP A 95 -18.51 20.37 18.86
C ASP A 95 -17.74 19.40 19.77
N GLN A 96 -16.61 18.85 19.31
CA GLN A 96 -15.76 17.96 20.10
C GLN A 96 -14.69 18.72 20.86
N ASP A 97 -14.77 18.65 22.19
CA ASP A 97 -13.71 19.08 23.08
C ASP A 97 -12.81 17.89 23.46
N TYR A 98 -11.87 17.57 22.57
CA TYR A 98 -10.98 16.41 22.72
C TYR A 98 -10.25 16.39 24.08
N GLN A 99 -9.93 17.55 24.65
CA GLN A 99 -9.20 17.64 25.93
C GLN A 99 -10.03 17.12 27.11
N ASN A 100 -11.35 17.28 27.04
CA ASN A 100 -12.28 16.88 28.09
C ASN A 100 -12.83 15.45 27.90
N LEU A 101 -12.47 14.76 26.82
CA LEU A 101 -12.86 13.38 26.58
C LEU A 101 -12.11 12.42 27.53
N ASN A 102 -12.83 11.41 28.01
CA ASN A 102 -12.19 10.29 28.69
C ASN A 102 -11.41 9.39 27.70
N ILE A 103 -10.54 8.52 28.21
CA ILE A 103 -9.66 7.68 27.38
C ILE A 103 -10.46 6.81 26.39
N LYS A 104 -11.60 6.27 26.81
CA LYS A 104 -12.47 5.47 25.94
C LYS A 104 -13.02 6.31 24.79
N GLN A 105 -13.57 7.48 25.10
CA GLN A 105 -14.09 8.41 24.11
C GLN A 105 -13.00 8.89 23.14
N LYS A 106 -11.78 9.12 23.62
CA LYS A 106 -10.63 9.43 22.75
C LYS A 106 -10.29 8.27 21.82
N ALA A 107 -10.33 7.03 22.32
CA ALA A 107 -10.09 5.84 21.50
C ALA A 107 -11.19 5.61 20.45
N ASP A 108 -12.46 5.74 20.85
CA ASP A 108 -13.62 5.65 19.93
C ASP A 108 -13.52 6.73 18.84
N PHE A 109 -13.18 7.97 19.22
CA PHE A 109 -12.92 9.06 18.29
C PHE A 109 -11.79 8.74 17.30
N LEU A 110 -10.67 8.17 17.78
CA LEU A 110 -9.56 7.77 16.90
C LEU A 110 -9.95 6.67 15.93
N ILE A 111 -10.77 5.70 16.36
CA ILE A 111 -11.30 4.64 15.49
C ILE A 111 -12.16 5.26 14.39
N GLU A 112 -13.08 6.16 14.74
CA GLU A 112 -13.93 6.86 13.76
C GLU A 112 -13.09 7.71 12.80
N LEU A 113 -12.11 8.46 13.31
CA LEU A 113 -11.19 9.25 12.49
C LEU A 113 -10.44 8.37 11.50
N ARG A 114 -9.89 7.25 11.97
CA ARG A 114 -9.17 6.29 11.11
C ARG A 114 -10.09 5.68 10.06
N ASN A 115 -11.32 5.31 10.44
CA ASN A 115 -12.31 4.76 9.51
C ASN A 115 -12.66 5.75 8.39
N ILE A 116 -12.81 7.04 8.72
CA ILE A 116 -13.03 8.08 7.70
C ILE A 116 -11.81 8.19 6.78
N LEU A 117 -10.60 8.21 7.33
CA LEU A 117 -9.36 8.30 6.54
C LEU A 117 -9.11 7.05 5.69
N ASN A 118 -9.52 5.86 6.15
CA ASN A 118 -9.43 4.59 5.41
C ASN A 118 -10.25 4.57 4.11
N THR A 119 -11.14 5.54 3.90
CA THR A 119 -11.76 5.82 2.60
C THR A 119 -10.69 6.05 1.52
N TYR A 120 -9.49 6.52 1.90
CA TYR A 120 -8.31 6.62 1.06
C TYR A 120 -7.17 5.74 1.60
N PRO A 121 -7.10 4.45 1.25
CA PRO A 121 -6.01 3.57 1.65
C PRO A 121 -4.63 4.09 1.23
N GLU A 122 -4.56 4.87 0.15
CA GLU A 122 -3.34 5.51 -0.35
C GLU A 122 -2.71 6.49 0.65
N LEU A 123 -3.45 6.96 1.65
CA LEU A 123 -2.89 7.75 2.76
C LEU A 123 -1.85 6.98 3.56
N TRP A 124 -1.96 5.66 3.63
CA TRP A 124 -1.14 4.79 4.47
C TRP A 124 0.01 4.13 3.71
N GLN A 125 0.01 4.23 2.37
CA GLN A 125 1.02 3.63 1.50
C GLN A 125 2.08 4.64 1.07
N ASP A 126 3.26 4.14 0.72
CA ASP A 126 4.32 4.96 0.14
C ASP A 126 3.90 5.51 -1.25
N ASN A 127 4.31 6.74 -1.55
CA ASN A 127 3.90 7.41 -2.79
C ASN A 127 4.39 6.63 -4.02
N ASN A 128 3.47 6.28 -4.92
CA ASN A 128 3.78 5.62 -6.19
C ASN A 128 3.56 6.59 -7.36
N ILE A 129 4.52 6.67 -8.28
CA ILE A 129 4.53 7.59 -9.44
C ILE A 129 3.32 7.35 -10.36
N PHE A 130 2.79 6.13 -10.43
CA PHE A 130 1.59 5.79 -11.21
C PHE A 130 0.27 6.40 -10.67
N GLN A 131 0.26 6.97 -9.46
CA GLN A 131 -0.94 7.59 -8.86
C GLN A 131 -1.41 8.83 -9.63
N TYR A 132 -0.48 9.56 -10.27
CA TYR A 132 -0.79 10.75 -11.05
C TYR A 132 -1.54 10.42 -12.34
N LEU A 133 -1.15 9.34 -13.03
CA LEU A 133 -1.81 8.85 -14.24
C LEU A 133 -3.23 8.34 -13.96
N ASN A 134 -3.43 7.80 -12.75
CA ASN A 134 -4.73 7.33 -12.31
C ASN A 134 -5.63 8.41 -11.71
N LEU A 135 -5.20 9.68 -11.59
CA LEU A 135 -5.93 10.75 -10.88
C LEU A 135 -6.31 10.43 -9.42
N ASN A 136 -5.67 9.45 -8.78
CA ASN A 136 -5.86 9.16 -7.36
C ASN A 136 -5.03 10.16 -6.55
N LEU A 137 -5.42 11.43 -6.52
CA LEU A 137 -4.66 12.52 -5.88
C LEU A 137 -5.41 13.19 -4.74
N SER A 138 -6.73 13.02 -4.66
CA SER A 138 -7.61 13.62 -3.64
C SER A 138 -7.16 13.29 -2.21
N TYR A 139 -6.59 12.09 -2.01
CA TYR A 139 -6.04 11.65 -0.73
C TYR A 139 -4.99 12.64 -0.17
N LYS A 140 -4.25 13.35 -1.03
CA LYS A 140 -3.24 14.33 -0.59
C LYS A 140 -3.83 15.49 0.22
N GLY A 141 -5.11 15.81 0.00
CA GLY A 141 -5.83 16.83 0.78
C GLY A 141 -6.08 16.44 2.24
N PHE A 142 -5.95 15.15 2.58
CA PHE A 142 -6.22 14.62 3.93
C PHE A 142 -4.94 14.29 4.71
N LYS A 143 -3.76 14.69 4.23
CA LYS A 143 -2.48 14.48 4.92
C LYS A 143 -2.45 15.14 6.29
N GLU A 144 -3.00 16.34 6.43
CA GLU A 144 -3.08 17.02 7.72
C GLU A 144 -3.99 16.29 8.72
N ALA A 145 -5.10 15.71 8.23
CA ALA A 145 -5.97 14.89 9.07
C ALA A 145 -5.29 13.59 9.52
N LYS A 146 -4.43 12.99 8.67
CA LYS A 146 -3.56 11.87 9.05
C LYS A 146 -2.54 12.29 10.12
N GLN A 147 -1.92 13.46 9.99
CA GLN A 147 -0.99 13.97 11.03
C GLN A 147 -1.71 14.22 12.35
N LEU A 148 -2.92 14.79 12.31
CA LEU A 148 -3.77 14.96 13.48
C LEU A 148 -4.06 13.61 14.15
N TYR A 149 -4.47 12.61 13.36
CA TYR A 149 -4.71 11.25 13.85
C TYR A 149 -3.50 10.71 14.62
N TYR A 150 -2.29 10.82 14.06
CA TYR A 150 -1.09 10.35 14.76
C TYR A 150 -0.81 11.11 16.05
N LYS A 151 -0.94 12.45 16.05
CA LYS A 151 -0.76 13.27 17.24
C LYS A 151 -1.74 12.94 18.37
N LEU A 152 -2.99 12.63 18.03
CA LEU A 152 -4.01 12.25 19.00
C LEU A 152 -3.80 10.81 19.50
N ASN A 153 -3.36 9.90 18.63
CA ASN A 153 -3.01 8.54 19.01
C ASN A 153 -1.81 8.50 19.98
N GLU A 154 -0.81 9.35 19.75
CA GLU A 154 0.30 9.58 20.70
C GLU A 154 -0.19 9.95 22.11
N ASP A 155 -1.18 10.83 22.24
CA ASP A 155 -1.78 11.20 23.54
C ASP A 155 -2.46 10.00 24.22
N VAL A 156 -3.18 9.17 23.45
CA VAL A 156 -3.84 7.98 23.99
C VAL A 156 -2.81 6.95 24.42
N LEU A 157 -1.79 6.66 23.61
CA LEU A 157 -0.70 5.73 23.95
C LEU A 157 0.07 6.17 25.19
N LYS A 158 0.34 7.48 25.32
CA LYS A 158 0.97 8.04 26.53
C LYS A 158 0.13 7.79 27.78
N ASN A 159 -1.18 8.07 27.70
CA ASN A 159 -2.06 7.98 28.85
C ASN A 159 -2.56 6.56 29.16
N THR A 160 -2.22 5.58 28.32
CA THR A 160 -2.57 4.17 28.48
C THR A 160 -1.31 3.31 28.64
N LEU A 161 -0.64 2.96 27.55
CA LEU A 161 0.50 2.05 27.53
C LEU A 161 1.64 2.50 28.45
N LEU A 162 2.10 3.76 28.30
CA LEU A 162 3.23 4.27 29.09
C LEU A 162 2.88 4.34 30.58
N LYS A 163 1.72 4.92 30.91
CA LYS A 163 1.26 5.00 32.31
C LYS A 163 1.08 3.63 32.96
N GLU A 164 0.61 2.62 32.21
CA GLU A 164 0.51 1.27 32.76
C GLU A 164 1.87 0.60 32.95
N MET A 165 2.82 0.83 32.05
CA MET A 165 4.19 0.36 32.25
C MET A 165 4.81 1.02 33.50
N GLU A 166 4.65 2.33 33.67
CA GLU A 166 5.09 3.09 34.86
C GLU A 166 4.43 2.56 36.14
N TYR A 167 3.10 2.40 36.12
CA TYR A 167 2.35 1.84 37.24
C TYR A 167 2.80 0.42 37.59
N THR A 168 3.07 -0.41 36.59
CA THR A 168 3.58 -1.78 36.77
C THR A 168 4.97 -1.75 37.41
N LEU A 169 5.88 -0.88 36.96
CA LEU A 169 7.19 -0.71 37.60
C LEU A 169 7.07 -0.29 39.08
N LEU A 170 6.13 0.59 39.39
CA LEU A 170 5.89 1.10 40.75
C LEU A 170 5.22 0.09 41.67
N THR A 171 4.27 -0.72 41.18
CA THR A 171 3.38 -1.52 42.04
C THR A 171 3.57 -3.02 41.92
N ASP A 172 3.99 -3.53 40.76
CA ASP A 172 4.09 -4.97 40.54
C ASP A 172 5.15 -5.59 41.46
N THR A 173 4.85 -6.80 41.94
CA THR A 173 5.72 -7.62 42.77
C THR A 173 6.28 -8.82 41.99
N ASN A 174 5.67 -9.16 40.84
CA ASN A 174 6.19 -10.18 39.95
C ASN A 174 7.47 -9.70 39.29
N LYS A 175 8.58 -10.31 39.69
CA LYS A 175 9.90 -9.89 39.24
C LYS A 175 10.18 -10.20 37.77
N GLU A 176 9.58 -11.25 37.21
CA GLU A 176 9.71 -11.56 35.78
C GLU A 176 9.04 -10.47 34.94
N ASN A 177 7.80 -10.12 35.31
CA ASN A 177 7.04 -9.07 34.61
C ASN A 177 7.70 -7.69 34.76
N LEU A 178 8.30 -7.38 35.92
CA LEU A 178 9.09 -6.17 36.11
C LEU A 178 10.28 -6.07 35.14
N ILE A 179 11.00 -7.18 34.89
CA ILE A 179 12.12 -7.20 33.94
C ILE A 179 11.61 -6.94 32.51
N LYS A 180 10.56 -7.66 32.09
CA LYS A 180 9.96 -7.49 30.76
C LYS A 180 9.46 -6.06 30.56
N THR A 181 8.72 -5.54 31.55
CA THR A 181 8.18 -4.18 31.54
C THR A 181 9.28 -3.12 31.48
N LEU A 182 10.34 -3.26 32.30
CA LEU A 182 11.44 -2.30 32.31
C LEU A 182 12.20 -2.28 30.98
N TYR A 183 12.41 -3.45 30.36
CA TYR A 183 13.00 -3.51 29.03
C TYR A 183 12.09 -2.84 28.00
N MET A 184 10.80 -3.22 27.95
CA MET A 184 9.87 -2.67 26.97
C MET A 184 9.70 -1.17 27.11
N TYR A 185 9.51 -0.66 28.32
CA TYR A 185 9.40 0.77 28.59
C TYR A 185 10.61 1.53 28.06
N ARG A 186 11.84 1.10 28.37
CA ARG A 186 13.06 1.77 27.88
C ARG A 186 13.29 1.60 26.39
N SER A 187 12.82 0.50 25.80
CA SER A 187 12.94 0.27 24.36
C SER A 187 12.11 1.27 23.54
N LEU A 188 10.95 1.72 24.06
CA LEU A 188 10.11 2.73 23.41
C LEU A 188 10.86 4.06 23.18
N PHE A 189 11.74 4.45 24.10
CA PHE A 189 12.55 5.67 23.98
C PHE A 189 13.85 5.46 23.19
N LYS A 190 14.26 4.20 22.96
CA LYS A 190 15.49 3.83 22.26
C LYS A 190 15.21 2.92 21.08
N GLN A 191 14.89 3.54 19.94
CA GLN A 191 14.47 2.87 18.71
C GLN A 191 15.39 1.71 18.26
N LYS A 192 16.71 1.77 18.52
CA LYS A 192 17.65 0.66 18.24
C LYS A 192 17.22 -0.68 18.88
N TYR A 193 16.57 -0.62 20.05
CA TYR A 193 16.19 -1.79 20.83
C TYR A 193 14.69 -2.07 20.77
N PHE A 194 13.91 -1.29 20.02
CA PHE A 194 12.47 -1.47 19.93
C PHE A 194 12.12 -2.62 18.98
N ASN A 195 11.37 -3.60 19.49
CA ASN A 195 10.77 -4.66 18.68
C ASN A 195 9.25 -4.66 18.92
N LYS A 196 8.49 -4.40 17.85
CA LYS A 196 7.03 -4.31 17.91
C LYS A 196 6.35 -5.63 18.25
N GLU A 197 6.88 -6.77 17.81
CA GLU A 197 6.28 -8.08 18.05
C GLU A 197 6.47 -8.48 19.52
N ILE A 198 7.64 -8.18 20.10
CA ILE A 198 7.88 -8.34 21.54
C ILE A 198 6.94 -7.44 22.36
N LEU A 199 6.66 -6.22 21.91
CA LEU A 199 5.67 -5.36 22.57
C LEU A 199 4.27 -5.97 22.55
N LYS A 200 3.83 -6.52 21.42
CA LYS A 200 2.54 -7.22 21.31
C LYS A 200 2.47 -8.40 22.28
N ILE A 201 3.55 -9.17 22.43
CA ILE A 201 3.63 -10.26 23.42
C ILE A 201 3.46 -9.70 24.85
N TRP A 202 4.18 -8.63 25.21
CA TRP A 202 4.03 -8.00 26.53
C TRP A 202 2.59 -7.52 26.80
N ILE A 203 1.96 -6.87 25.80
CA ILE A 203 0.56 -6.41 25.89
C ILE A 203 -0.39 -7.59 26.09
N ASN A 204 -0.15 -8.70 25.39
CA ASN A 204 -0.95 -9.92 25.53
C ASN A 204 -0.84 -10.50 26.95
N GLU A 205 0.37 -10.56 27.51
CA GLU A 205 0.61 -11.03 28.88
C GLU A 205 -0.02 -10.11 29.93
N ASN A 206 -0.06 -8.79 29.66
CA ASN A 206 -0.56 -7.77 30.59
C ASN A 206 -1.96 -7.24 30.22
N TRP A 207 -2.74 -7.95 29.41
CA TRP A 207 -4.01 -7.42 28.89
C TRP A 207 -5.01 -7.08 30.00
N ASN A 208 -5.01 -7.84 31.10
CA ASN A 208 -5.92 -7.63 32.23
C ASN A 208 -5.78 -6.25 32.89
N THR A 209 -4.58 -5.65 32.86
CA THR A 209 -4.36 -4.29 33.40
C THR A 209 -4.76 -3.22 32.40
N LEU A 210 -4.58 -3.48 31.11
CA LEU A 210 -4.93 -2.59 30.00
C LEU A 210 -6.43 -2.57 29.68
N SER A 211 -7.16 -3.67 29.94
CA SER A 211 -8.58 -3.78 29.61
C SER A 211 -9.46 -2.76 30.35
N LYS A 212 -8.98 -2.18 31.46
CA LYS A 212 -9.69 -1.13 32.21
C LYS A 212 -9.99 0.12 31.39
N TYR A 213 -9.21 0.37 30.32
CA TYR A 213 -9.44 1.50 29.42
C TYR A 213 -10.61 1.30 28.46
N SER A 214 -11.24 0.11 28.46
CA SER A 214 -12.37 -0.23 27.58
C SER A 214 -12.06 -0.09 26.09
N ILE A 215 -10.79 -0.17 25.71
CA ILE A 215 -10.32 -0.24 24.33
C ILE A 215 -10.27 -1.73 23.94
N SER A 216 -10.71 -2.07 22.72
CA SER A 216 -10.61 -3.46 22.27
C SER A 216 -9.14 -3.88 22.10
N LYS A 217 -8.88 -5.17 22.33
CA LYS A 217 -7.53 -5.72 22.20
C LYS A 217 -6.96 -5.52 20.80
N ASP A 218 -7.78 -5.75 19.80
CA ASP A 218 -7.37 -5.61 18.40
C ASP A 218 -7.03 -4.16 18.05
N ALA A 219 -7.85 -3.19 18.48
CA ALA A 219 -7.55 -1.76 18.24
C ALA A 219 -6.25 -1.32 18.94
N PHE A 220 -5.97 -1.87 20.13
CA PHE A 220 -4.73 -1.56 20.85
C PHE A 220 -3.50 -2.15 20.14
N LEU A 221 -3.61 -3.39 19.64
CA LEU A 221 -2.54 -4.05 18.87
C LEU A 221 -2.32 -3.38 17.51
N GLU A 222 -3.38 -2.90 16.86
CA GLU A 222 -3.26 -2.10 15.63
C GLU A 222 -2.54 -0.77 15.89
N GLY A 223 -2.81 -0.11 17.02
CA GLY A 223 -2.08 1.10 17.42
C GLY A 223 -0.58 0.84 17.63
N VAL A 224 -0.20 -0.38 18.04
CA VAL A 224 1.20 -0.79 18.16
C VAL A 224 1.90 -0.92 16.81
N ASP A 225 1.20 -1.41 15.79
CA ASP A 225 1.78 -1.53 14.45
C ASP A 225 2.15 -0.18 13.83
N GLU A 226 1.49 0.89 14.27
CA GLU A 226 1.73 2.25 13.81
C GLU A 226 2.82 2.98 14.62
N LEU A 227 3.41 2.34 15.64
CA LEU A 227 4.36 2.98 16.57
C LEU A 227 5.58 3.62 15.91
N ASN A 228 6.02 3.05 14.80
CA ASN A 228 7.18 3.55 14.05
C ASN A 228 6.96 4.94 13.43
N GLN A 229 5.71 5.37 13.29
CA GLN A 229 5.34 6.67 12.73
C GLN A 229 5.20 7.77 13.81
N PHE A 230 5.31 7.41 15.09
CA PHE A 230 5.16 8.36 16.20
C PHE A 230 6.50 8.93 16.67
N ASN A 231 6.45 10.17 17.14
CA ASN A 231 7.58 10.84 17.74
C ASN A 231 7.60 10.60 19.27
N LEU A 232 8.05 9.40 19.67
CA LEU A 232 8.21 9.04 21.08
C LEU A 232 9.25 9.89 21.83
N LYS A 233 10.07 10.68 21.13
CA LYS A 233 11.03 11.63 21.75
C LYS A 233 10.35 12.82 22.40
N SER A 234 9.06 13.05 22.12
CA SER A 234 8.27 14.09 22.79
C SER A 234 7.94 13.74 24.25
N PHE A 235 8.14 12.49 24.65
CA PHE A 235 7.91 12.01 26.01
C PHE A 235 9.22 11.93 26.80
N THR A 236 9.14 12.27 28.07
CA THR A 236 10.23 12.11 29.04
C THR A 236 10.03 10.80 29.80
N GLU A 237 11.10 10.01 29.92
CA GLU A 237 11.14 8.84 30.79
C GLU A 237 10.79 9.25 32.24
N ASP A 238 9.91 8.49 32.91
CA ASP A 238 9.66 8.66 34.34
C ASP A 238 10.77 7.97 35.15
N GLU A 239 11.78 8.77 35.51
CA GLU A 239 12.94 8.32 36.27
C GLU A 239 12.55 7.68 37.62
N ASN A 240 11.43 8.11 38.23
CA ASN A 240 10.98 7.53 39.50
C ASN A 240 10.49 6.08 39.33
N SER A 241 9.68 5.82 38.30
CA SER A 241 9.25 4.47 37.94
C SER A 241 10.43 3.57 37.59
N ILE A 242 11.38 4.09 36.79
CA ILE A 242 12.61 3.37 36.43
C ILE A 242 13.44 3.03 37.67
N HIS A 243 13.69 4.01 38.54
CA HIS A 243 14.50 3.82 39.73
C HIS A 243 13.86 2.82 40.70
N THR A 244 12.55 2.95 40.94
CA THR A 244 11.79 2.04 41.80
C THR A 244 11.79 0.62 41.24
N GLY A 245 11.56 0.46 39.94
CA GLY A 245 11.63 -0.83 39.25
C GLY A 245 13.01 -1.47 39.38
N LYS A 246 14.09 -0.71 39.13
CA LYS A 246 15.48 -1.18 39.30
C LYS A 246 15.75 -1.64 40.74
N ARG A 247 15.33 -0.86 41.74
CA ARG A 247 15.51 -1.17 43.16
C ARG A 247 14.84 -2.49 43.54
N LYS A 248 13.61 -2.74 43.08
CA LYS A 248 12.93 -4.03 43.31
C LYS A 248 13.69 -5.21 42.71
N LEU A 249 14.34 -4.99 41.56
CA LEU A 249 15.13 -5.99 40.84
C LEU A 249 16.52 -6.25 41.43
N GLU A 250 16.98 -5.46 42.40
CA GLU A 250 18.25 -5.72 43.12
C GLU A 250 18.20 -7.03 43.91
N SER A 251 17.00 -7.44 44.32
CA SER A 251 16.75 -8.72 45.00
C SER A 251 16.95 -9.96 44.10
N ILE A 252 17.31 -9.79 42.82
CA ILE A 252 17.58 -10.88 41.87
C ILE A 252 19.01 -10.76 41.34
N SER A 253 19.67 -11.91 41.21
CA SER A 253 20.99 -11.98 40.59
C SER A 253 20.97 -11.40 39.17
N ARG A 254 22.12 -10.84 38.74
CA ARG A 254 22.27 -10.35 37.36
C ARG A 254 22.03 -11.47 36.34
N THR A 255 22.51 -12.68 36.62
CA THR A 255 22.38 -13.84 35.73
C THR A 255 20.92 -14.22 35.48
N GLN A 256 20.11 -14.29 36.53
CA GLN A 256 18.67 -14.59 36.39
C GLN A 256 17.94 -13.49 35.60
N ARG A 257 18.30 -12.21 35.81
CA ARG A 257 17.74 -11.11 35.03
C ARG A 257 18.06 -11.22 33.54
N ILE A 258 19.31 -11.57 33.21
CA ILE A 258 19.75 -11.79 31.83
C ILE A 258 18.99 -12.97 31.22
N TYR A 259 18.86 -14.09 31.93
CA TYR A 259 18.14 -15.26 31.43
C TYR A 259 16.67 -14.96 31.12
N ILE A 260 15.97 -14.29 32.06
CA ILE A 260 14.57 -13.89 31.86
C ILE A 260 14.44 -12.97 30.64
N LEU A 261 15.32 -11.98 30.53
CA LEU A 261 15.31 -11.04 29.41
C LEU A 261 15.55 -11.78 28.09
N LEU A 262 16.55 -12.65 28.00
CA LEU A 262 16.84 -13.39 26.77
C LEU A 262 15.71 -14.34 26.37
N ASN A 263 15.08 -15.01 27.34
CA ASN A 263 13.91 -15.83 27.07
C ASN A 263 12.75 -14.99 26.51
N PHE A 264 12.53 -13.80 27.07
CA PHE A 264 11.54 -12.86 26.57
C PHE A 264 11.90 -12.32 25.17
N LEU A 265 13.16 -12.00 24.90
CA LEU A 265 13.62 -11.55 23.59
C LEU A 265 13.48 -12.60 22.49
N ASN A 266 13.55 -13.89 22.84
CA ASN A 266 13.36 -14.99 21.91
C ASN A 266 11.91 -15.47 21.82
N SER A 267 10.97 -14.83 22.54
CA SER A 267 9.57 -15.27 22.59
C SER A 267 8.81 -15.02 21.28
N ASP A 268 9.32 -14.14 20.42
CA ASP A 268 8.79 -13.88 19.08
C ASP A 268 9.23 -14.93 18.04
N LYS A 269 10.29 -15.70 18.33
CA LYS A 269 10.80 -16.75 17.45
C LYS A 269 9.93 -18.01 17.59
N PRO A 270 9.65 -18.72 16.48
CA PRO A 270 8.96 -20.00 16.53
C PRO A 270 9.79 -20.99 17.35
N LYS A 271 9.15 -21.62 18.34
CA LYS A 271 9.80 -22.65 19.14
C LYS A 271 9.99 -23.90 18.31
N GLU A 272 11.21 -24.12 17.83
CA GLU A 272 11.57 -25.39 17.21
C GLU A 272 11.29 -26.52 18.20
N LYS A 273 10.58 -27.55 17.75
CA LYS A 273 10.29 -28.73 18.56
C LYS A 273 11.33 -29.80 18.26
N TYR A 274 11.92 -30.34 19.30
CA TYR A 274 12.74 -31.53 19.24
C TYR A 274 11.86 -32.76 19.39
N LEU A 275 11.85 -33.60 18.35
CA LEU A 275 11.08 -34.84 18.31
C LEU A 275 11.95 -35.98 18.85
N ILE A 276 11.73 -36.32 20.12
CA ILE A 276 12.54 -37.32 20.85
C ILE A 276 12.59 -38.67 20.13
N LYS A 277 11.49 -39.04 19.45
CA LYS A 277 11.38 -40.31 18.72
C LYS A 277 12.20 -40.32 17.42
N GLU A 278 12.47 -39.18 16.80
CA GLU A 278 13.24 -39.12 15.55
C GLU A 278 14.72 -39.42 15.80
N ASP A 279 15.28 -38.89 16.89
CA ASP A 279 16.68 -39.15 17.27
C ASP A 279 16.93 -40.57 17.78
N LEU A 280 15.94 -41.17 18.46
CA LEU A 280 16.03 -42.55 18.96
C LEU A 280 15.71 -43.60 17.88
N GLY A 281 15.12 -43.19 16.75
CA GLY A 281 14.76 -44.06 15.65
C GLY A 281 13.93 -45.28 16.09
N PHE A 282 14.25 -46.46 15.56
CA PHE A 282 13.54 -47.70 15.88
C PHE A 282 13.56 -48.09 17.36
N ALA A 283 14.58 -47.67 18.13
CA ALA A 283 14.67 -47.94 19.56
C ALA A 283 13.62 -47.17 20.39
N ALA A 284 13.03 -46.10 19.83
CA ALA A 284 11.94 -45.38 20.47
C ALA A 284 10.71 -46.27 20.70
N ASN A 285 10.43 -47.19 19.79
CA ASN A 285 9.25 -48.07 19.85
C ASN A 285 9.35 -49.16 20.94
N SER A 286 10.58 -49.44 21.42
CA SER A 286 10.81 -50.36 22.54
C SER A 286 10.74 -49.69 23.91
N VAL A 287 10.88 -48.35 23.97
CA VAL A 287 10.95 -47.59 25.23
C VAL A 287 9.68 -46.78 25.48
N PHE A 288 9.07 -46.23 24.44
CA PHE A 288 7.85 -45.43 24.52
C PHE A 288 6.65 -46.22 24.03
N SER A 289 5.56 -46.20 24.80
CA SER A 289 4.27 -46.73 24.33
C SER A 289 3.74 -45.89 23.16
N ASN A 290 2.95 -46.50 22.27
CA ASN A 290 2.34 -45.78 21.13
C ASN A 290 1.48 -44.58 21.56
N ASN A 291 0.99 -44.56 22.82
CA ASN A 291 0.20 -43.48 23.41
C ASN A 291 1.01 -42.55 24.33
N SER A 292 2.35 -42.54 24.24
CA SER A 292 3.19 -41.66 25.07
C SER A 292 2.88 -40.18 24.80
N GLN A 293 2.44 -39.43 25.80
CA GLN A 293 2.19 -37.98 25.71
C GLN A 293 3.46 -37.15 25.46
N ILE A 294 4.65 -37.74 25.67
CA ILE A 294 5.95 -37.09 25.50
C ILE A 294 6.51 -37.48 24.13
N THR A 295 6.00 -36.87 23.06
CA THR A 295 6.53 -37.06 21.69
C THR A 295 7.50 -35.96 21.27
N SER A 296 7.41 -34.79 21.91
CA SER A 296 8.20 -33.61 21.56
C SER A 296 8.47 -32.74 22.78
N ILE A 297 9.62 -32.09 22.80
CA ILE A 297 9.95 -31.01 23.75
C ILE A 297 10.42 -29.78 22.96
N ASP A 298 10.31 -28.58 23.53
CA ASP A 298 10.90 -27.40 22.88
C ASP A 298 12.42 -27.60 22.79
N LYS A 299 12.99 -27.41 21.60
CA LYS A 299 14.42 -27.63 21.31
C LYS A 299 15.32 -26.83 22.23
N ILE A 300 14.87 -25.67 22.71
CA ILE A 300 15.61 -24.84 23.68
C ILE A 300 15.98 -25.58 24.97
N TYR A 301 15.21 -26.61 25.36
CA TYR A 301 15.50 -27.44 26.54
C TYR A 301 16.41 -28.62 26.23
N THR A 302 16.83 -28.81 24.98
CA THR A 302 17.81 -29.84 24.59
C THR A 302 19.23 -29.31 24.70
N LYS A 303 20.21 -30.21 24.81
CA LYS A 303 21.63 -29.83 24.78
C LYS A 303 21.99 -29.04 23.52
N VAL A 304 21.42 -29.42 22.37
CA VAL A 304 21.66 -28.73 21.09
C VAL A 304 21.08 -27.32 21.13
N GLY A 305 19.81 -27.16 21.49
CA GLY A 305 19.21 -25.83 21.59
C GLY A 305 19.85 -24.94 22.65
N MET A 306 20.38 -25.52 23.73
CA MET A 306 21.13 -24.80 24.75
C MET A 306 22.52 -24.36 24.25
N MET A 307 23.18 -25.17 23.41
CA MET A 307 24.41 -24.78 22.71
C MET A 307 24.14 -23.68 21.67
N ASP A 308 23.08 -23.82 20.87
CA ASP A 308 22.64 -22.80 19.90
C ASP A 308 22.38 -21.47 20.61
N PHE A 309 21.64 -21.51 21.73
CA PHE A 309 21.36 -20.35 22.57
C PHE A 309 22.63 -19.69 23.13
N LEU A 310 23.59 -20.47 23.63
CA LEU A 310 24.85 -19.95 24.15
C LEU A 310 25.73 -19.34 23.05
N ASN A 311 25.69 -19.90 21.83
CA ASN A 311 26.41 -19.36 20.68
C ASN A 311 25.81 -18.02 20.21
N ASP A 312 24.48 -17.92 20.12
CA ASP A 312 23.77 -16.66 19.83
C ASP A 312 24.11 -15.58 20.87
N LEU A 313 24.19 -15.96 22.15
CA LEU A 313 24.59 -15.10 23.24
C LEU A 313 26.00 -14.53 23.06
N ASN A 314 26.97 -15.38 22.73
CA ASN A 314 28.35 -14.93 22.50
C ASN A 314 28.43 -13.94 21.33
N GLN A 315 27.73 -14.22 20.22
CA GLN A 315 27.71 -13.31 19.07
C GLN A 315 27.12 -11.95 19.40
N GLN A 316 26.06 -11.90 20.21
CA GLN A 316 25.41 -10.63 20.60
C GLN A 316 26.19 -9.84 21.65
N VAL A 317 27.10 -10.47 22.40
CA VAL A 317 27.98 -9.81 23.36
C VAL A 317 29.23 -9.23 22.69
N ASP A 318 29.70 -9.84 21.61
CA ASP A 318 30.91 -9.44 20.89
C ASP A 318 30.69 -8.34 19.82
N THR A 319 29.44 -7.95 19.53
CA THR A 319 29.06 -6.85 18.61
C THR A 319 28.48 -5.62 19.30
#